data_AF-A0A256IJD2-F1
#
_entry.id   AF-A0A256IJD2-F1
#
_cell.length_a   1.000
_cell.length_b   1.000
_cell.length_c   1.000
_cell.angle_alpha   90.00
_cell.angle_beta   90.00
_cell.angle_gamma   90.00
#
_symmetry.space_group_name_H-M   'P 1'
#
loop_
_entity.id
_entity.type
_entity.pdbx_description
1 polymer ?
#
loop_
_entity_poly.entity_id
_entity_poly.type
_entity_poly.pdbx_seq_one_letter_code
_entity_poly.pdbx_strand_id
1 'polypeptide(L)'
;MTAIGEFLEENGEKVFLVVYFAVMVIVAGPLFLSLGEAWQASDIVRPAILALNPLVGVTLEQFSALMFGLYLGLLVLVTLDPKKRVQGILLWLGTVSALVALLSIGLFIPNIDFAANIVWVLAGFVGGGLVGGGPKLLEVRTASALEFRRSATILFYLISAIVVGGLIEYHVNFPQFLQVSAETVRIVPPSPTVSVEWASIGVNTLMAAVFVVTLRRFVTYDAEENFFVLGPQGSGKSLFLVGKYLAALDDAVGREADTPLNPSSDLMELVGSLDAASKDTGWKLDATGQTDVEDLNFNFVDGRVFPKNIQLSSLDYAGEYLERLPNALMSPDDEIDNSTLRLLAQRVRDANTLILIIDVERYHNNEPLEIEPYFDILDVASNKDVLLVATKCDILAEEFRDKQALEAHQYFDEFQEFVSETLIENNQTVRTLVQDTSGSKIHPVYYQTTTDENGERVPMRDRNGNVMTVGFDELLEKMG
;
A
#
# COMPACT_ATOMS: atom_id res chain seq x y z
N MET A 1 -9.95 13.37 -23.76
CA MET A 1 -9.10 13.68 -22.60
C MET A 1 -7.65 13.55 -23.04
N THR A 2 -6.74 14.38 -22.53
CA THR A 2 -5.31 14.28 -22.91
C THR A 2 -4.70 13.02 -22.30
N ALA A 3 -3.81 12.33 -23.01
CA ALA A 3 -3.08 11.13 -22.52
C ALA A 3 -2.36 11.35 -21.16
N ILE A 4 -2.10 12.60 -20.80
CA ILE A 4 -1.56 12.99 -19.49
C ILE A 4 -2.59 12.82 -18.36
N GLY A 5 -3.88 13.00 -18.66
CA GLY A 5 -4.99 12.81 -17.72
C GLY A 5 -5.15 11.35 -17.35
N GLU A 6 -5.30 10.45 -18.34
CA GLU A 6 -5.36 8.99 -18.11
C GLU A 6 -4.09 8.48 -17.39
N PHE A 7 -2.90 8.95 -17.77
CA PHE A 7 -1.66 8.56 -17.10
C PHE A 7 -1.61 9.02 -15.63
N LEU A 8 -2.14 10.20 -15.30
CA LEU A 8 -2.22 10.72 -13.94
C LEU A 8 -3.30 10.03 -13.11
N GLU A 9 -4.36 9.54 -13.74
CA GLU A 9 -5.41 8.75 -13.10
C GLU A 9 -4.87 7.35 -12.74
N GLU A 10 -4.22 6.68 -13.68
CA GLU A 10 -3.63 5.35 -13.46
C GLU A 10 -2.36 5.36 -12.58
N ASN A 11 -1.58 6.45 -12.57
CA ASN A 11 -0.30 6.52 -11.85
C ASN A 11 -0.21 7.66 -10.83
N GLY A 12 -1.34 8.24 -10.44
CA GLY A 12 -1.40 9.43 -9.58
C GLY A 12 -0.58 9.27 -8.30
N GLU A 13 -0.66 8.09 -7.67
CA GLU A 13 0.10 7.72 -6.48
C GLU A 13 1.62 7.74 -6.68
N LYS A 14 2.10 7.16 -7.78
CA LYS A 14 3.53 7.14 -8.14
C LYS A 14 4.03 8.56 -8.39
N VAL A 15 3.20 9.39 -9.03
CA VAL A 15 3.49 10.81 -9.26
C VAL A 15 3.55 11.56 -7.94
N PHE A 16 2.63 11.33 -6.99
CA PHE A 16 2.68 11.97 -5.67
C PHE A 16 3.97 11.65 -4.92
N LEU A 17 4.42 10.40 -4.92
CA LEU A 17 5.65 10.00 -4.24
C LEU A 17 6.89 10.65 -4.87
N VAL A 18 6.96 10.70 -6.21
CA VAL A 18 8.03 11.40 -6.93
C VAL A 18 7.99 12.91 -6.68
N VAL A 19 6.80 13.52 -6.64
CA VAL A 19 6.62 14.94 -6.32
C VAL A 19 7.08 15.23 -4.90
N TYR A 20 6.70 14.41 -3.91
CA TYR A 20 7.18 14.55 -2.54
C TYR A 20 8.70 14.44 -2.47
N PHE A 21 9.30 13.48 -3.17
CA PHE A 21 10.76 13.36 -3.25
C PHE A 21 11.41 14.60 -3.89
N ALA A 22 10.89 15.09 -5.02
CA ALA A 22 11.41 16.27 -5.70
C ALA A 22 11.34 17.52 -4.79
N VAL A 23 10.22 17.73 -4.11
CA VAL A 23 10.07 18.81 -3.13
C VAL A 23 11.08 18.64 -1.99
N MET A 24 11.26 17.43 -1.45
CA MET A 24 12.26 17.19 -0.41
C MET A 24 13.67 17.53 -0.90
N VAL A 25 14.08 17.12 -2.10
CA VAL A 25 15.42 17.41 -2.63
C VAL A 25 15.65 18.90 -2.85
N ILE A 26 14.65 19.60 -3.41
CA ILE A 26 14.72 21.05 -3.66
C ILE A 26 14.88 21.82 -2.34
N VAL A 27 14.11 21.44 -1.31
CA VAL A 27 14.15 22.11 0.00
C VAL A 27 15.36 21.68 0.82
N ALA A 28 15.81 20.42 0.69
CA ALA A 28 16.93 19.85 1.43
C ALA A 28 18.23 20.61 1.20
N GLY A 29 18.56 20.96 -0.05
CA GLY A 29 19.83 21.60 -0.38
C GLY A 29 20.10 22.88 0.44
N PRO A 30 19.26 23.93 0.30
CA PRO A 30 19.39 25.14 1.10
C PRO A 30 19.30 24.89 2.60
N LEU A 31 18.39 24.02 3.03
CA LEU A 31 18.19 23.70 4.44
C LEU A 31 19.45 23.09 5.07
N PHE A 32 20.11 22.13 4.41
CA PHE A 32 21.32 21.50 4.92
C PHE A 32 22.52 22.44 4.95
N LEU A 33 22.60 23.41 4.03
CA LEU A 33 23.62 24.47 4.11
C LEU A 33 23.40 25.34 5.35
N SER A 34 22.17 25.81 5.58
CA SER A 34 21.82 26.59 6.78
C SER A 34 22.05 25.80 8.07
N LEU A 35 21.73 24.50 8.09
CA LEU A 35 22.02 23.62 9.23
C LEU A 35 23.53 23.44 9.46
N GLY A 36 24.33 23.41 8.40
CA GLY A 36 25.79 23.37 8.49
C GLY A 36 26.37 24.64 9.10
N GLU A 37 25.88 25.81 8.70
CA GLU A 37 26.24 27.09 9.31
C GLU A 37 25.80 27.15 10.77
N ALA A 38 24.56 26.72 11.07
CA ALA A 38 24.03 26.62 12.43
C ALA A 38 24.93 25.75 13.33
N TRP A 39 25.43 24.64 12.79
CA TRP A 39 26.34 23.75 13.51
C TRP A 39 27.66 24.42 13.86
N GLN A 40 28.24 25.20 12.94
CA GLN A 40 29.49 25.91 13.19
C GLN A 40 29.32 27.02 14.22
N ALA A 41 28.18 27.71 14.19
CA ALA A 41 27.80 28.78 15.10
C ALA A 41 27.14 28.30 16.40
N SER A 42 26.93 26.99 16.57
CA SER A 42 26.13 26.45 17.67
C SER A 42 26.68 26.78 19.06
N ASP A 43 25.81 27.32 19.91
CA ASP A 43 26.12 27.73 21.28
C ASP A 43 25.80 26.64 22.31
N ILE A 44 24.87 25.73 22.01
CA ILE A 44 24.44 24.68 22.96
C ILE A 44 24.85 23.30 22.46
N VAL A 45 24.34 22.88 21.31
CA VAL A 45 24.46 21.48 20.85
C VAL A 45 25.93 21.09 20.62
N ARG A 46 26.71 21.92 19.91
CA ARG A 46 28.12 21.59 19.64
C ARG A 46 28.98 21.54 20.91
N PRO A 47 28.93 22.53 21.83
CA PRO A 47 29.61 22.43 23.13
C PRO A 47 29.15 21.26 23.99
N ALA A 48 27.85 20.93 23.99
CA ALA A 48 27.34 19.77 24.73
C ALA A 48 27.94 18.45 24.23
N ILE A 49 28.09 18.29 22.91
CA ILE A 49 28.74 17.11 22.34
C ILE A 49 30.25 17.12 22.63
N LEU A 50 30.93 18.26 22.51
CA LEU A 50 32.35 18.38 22.85
C LEU A 50 32.62 18.03 24.32
N ALA A 51 31.69 18.33 25.23
CA ALA A 51 31.81 18.00 26.64
C ALA A 51 31.85 16.48 26.90
N LEU A 52 31.41 15.63 25.96
CA LEU A 52 31.49 14.17 26.11
C LEU A 52 32.94 13.67 26.14
N ASN A 53 33.89 14.37 25.51
CA ASN A 53 35.27 13.95 25.50
C ASN A 53 35.91 13.97 26.91
N PRO A 54 35.93 15.10 27.63
CA PRO A 54 36.44 15.12 29.00
C PRO A 54 35.57 14.34 30.02
N LEU A 55 34.29 14.10 29.74
CA LEU A 55 33.38 13.41 30.67
C LEU A 55 33.42 11.88 30.56
N VAL A 56 33.41 11.36 29.33
CA VAL A 56 33.28 9.92 29.04
C VAL A 56 34.28 9.41 27.99
N GLY A 57 35.21 10.26 27.54
CA GLY A 57 36.25 9.89 26.57
C GLY A 57 35.77 9.78 25.13
N VAL A 58 34.58 10.30 24.81
CA VAL A 58 34.01 10.25 23.46
C VAL A 58 34.28 11.55 22.73
N THR A 59 35.09 11.49 21.66
CA THR A 59 35.40 12.65 20.84
C THR A 59 34.21 13.04 19.94
N LEU A 60 34.25 14.26 19.40
CA LEU A 60 33.24 14.73 18.45
C LEU A 60 33.16 13.81 17.22
N GLU A 61 34.30 13.40 16.67
CA GLU A 61 34.36 12.50 15.51
C GLU A 61 33.71 11.16 15.80
N GLN A 62 34.00 10.58 16.97
CA GLN A 62 33.42 9.30 17.41
C GLN A 62 31.91 9.41 17.61
N PHE A 63 31.42 10.50 18.22
CA PHE A 63 30.00 10.74 18.39
C PHE A 63 29.29 10.90 17.02
N SER A 64 29.86 11.68 16.11
CA SER A 64 29.32 11.85 14.75
C SER A 64 29.32 10.54 13.96
N ALA A 65 30.39 9.74 14.06
CA ALA A 65 30.48 8.42 13.44
C ALA A 65 29.43 7.44 14.00
N LEU A 66 29.22 7.44 15.32
CA LEU A 66 28.18 6.65 15.99
C LEU A 66 26.77 7.05 15.52
N MET A 67 26.45 8.34 15.53
CA MET A 67 25.12 8.83 15.12
C MET A 67 24.86 8.59 13.64
N PHE A 68 25.87 8.72 12.79
CA PHE A 68 25.78 8.36 11.38
C PHE A 68 25.55 6.86 11.18
N GLY A 69 26.30 6.02 11.90
CA GLY A 69 26.06 4.59 11.93
C GLY A 69 24.60 4.26 12.31
N LEU A 70 24.09 4.87 13.38
CA LEU A 70 22.70 4.70 13.83
C LEU A 70 21.70 5.05 12.74
N TYR A 71 21.89 6.19 12.08
CA TYR A 71 21.09 6.60 10.93
C TYR A 71 21.13 5.56 9.79
N LEU A 72 22.31 5.07 9.43
CA LEU A 72 22.47 4.05 8.37
C LEU A 72 21.79 2.72 8.75
N GLY A 73 21.86 2.30 10.01
CA GLY A 73 21.18 1.10 10.49
C GLY A 73 19.67 1.18 10.30
N LEU A 74 19.08 2.33 10.66
CA LEU A 74 17.65 2.59 10.44
C LEU A 74 17.29 2.63 8.95
N LEU A 75 18.11 3.30 8.14
CA LEU A 75 17.88 3.44 6.70
C LEU A 75 17.97 2.09 5.97
N VAL A 76 18.89 1.21 6.37
CA VAL A 76 18.97 -0.16 5.85
C VAL A 76 17.72 -0.95 6.20
N LEU A 77 17.21 -0.87 7.44
CA LEU A 77 15.96 -1.55 7.80
C LEU A 77 14.76 -1.07 6.97
N VAL A 78 14.64 0.24 6.71
CA VAL A 78 13.61 0.79 5.82
C VAL A 78 13.78 0.28 4.38
N THR A 79 15.01 0.08 3.93
CA THR A 79 15.29 -0.43 2.57
C THR A 79 14.99 -1.93 2.45
N LEU A 80 15.16 -2.69 3.54
CA LEU A 80 14.87 -4.12 3.60
C LEU A 80 13.37 -4.41 3.68
N ASP A 81 12.59 -3.48 4.25
CA ASP A 81 11.12 -3.54 4.26
C ASP A 81 10.59 -3.58 2.81
N PRO A 82 9.94 -4.69 2.37
CA PRO A 82 9.45 -4.80 1.00
C PRO A 82 8.49 -3.67 0.62
N LYS A 83 7.67 -3.20 1.57
CA LYS A 83 6.66 -2.15 1.34
C LYS A 83 7.30 -0.77 1.19
N LYS A 84 8.40 -0.52 1.92
CA LYS A 84 9.08 0.79 1.94
C LYS A 84 10.40 0.83 1.17
N ARG A 85 10.74 -0.24 0.44
CA ARG A 85 12.02 -0.36 -0.29
C ARG A 85 12.31 0.85 -1.17
N VAL A 86 11.34 1.30 -1.98
CA VAL A 86 11.56 2.46 -2.86
C VAL A 86 11.69 3.75 -2.07
N GLN A 87 10.93 3.94 -1.00
CA GLN A 87 11.12 5.08 -0.10
C GLN A 87 12.53 5.07 0.51
N GLY A 88 13.03 3.89 0.92
CA GLY A 88 14.40 3.69 1.39
C GLY A 88 15.44 4.07 0.34
N ILE A 89 15.30 3.60 -0.91
CA ILE A 89 16.20 3.93 -2.02
C ILE A 89 16.21 5.45 -2.31
N LEU A 90 15.04 6.09 -2.32
CA LEU A 90 14.96 7.53 -2.50
C LEU A 90 15.58 8.29 -1.31
N LEU A 91 15.40 7.81 -0.09
CA LEU A 91 16.08 8.37 1.08
C LEU A 91 17.60 8.25 0.97
N TRP A 92 18.15 7.15 0.43
CA TRP A 92 19.58 7.04 0.12
C TRP A 92 20.06 8.12 -0.84
N LEU A 93 19.31 8.41 -1.90
CA LEU A 93 19.63 9.51 -2.81
C LEU A 93 19.60 10.86 -2.07
N GLY A 94 18.62 11.05 -1.20
CA GLY A 94 18.54 12.20 -0.29
C GLY A 94 19.77 12.31 0.63
N THR A 95 20.21 11.19 1.21
CA THR A 95 21.42 11.11 2.04
C THR A 95 22.65 11.52 1.25
N VAL A 96 22.84 10.97 0.04
CA VAL A 96 23.99 11.31 -0.82
C VAL A 96 23.98 12.80 -1.16
N SER A 97 22.83 13.37 -1.50
CA SER A 97 22.67 14.80 -1.75
C SER A 97 23.05 15.65 -0.52
N ALA A 98 22.55 15.28 0.66
CA ALA A 98 22.88 15.95 1.91
C ALA A 98 24.39 15.87 2.24
N LEU A 99 25.02 14.71 2.02
CA LEU A 99 26.45 14.52 2.22
C LEU A 99 27.28 15.37 1.26
N VAL A 100 26.87 15.50 -0.01
CA VAL A 100 27.51 16.38 -0.99
C VAL A 100 27.37 17.85 -0.58
N ALA A 101 26.20 18.27 -0.09
CA ALA A 101 25.99 19.62 0.42
C ALA A 101 26.90 19.93 1.62
N LEU A 102 26.97 19.04 2.60
CA LEU A 102 27.86 19.20 3.77
C LEU A 102 29.34 19.18 3.36
N LEU A 103 29.73 18.31 2.42
CA LEU A 103 31.09 18.28 1.87
C LEU A 103 31.47 19.61 1.22
N SER A 104 30.53 20.27 0.52
CA SER A 104 30.79 21.53 -0.17
C SER A 104 31.18 22.69 0.76
N ILE A 105 30.75 22.64 2.03
CA ILE A 105 31.08 23.60 3.09
C ILE A 105 32.16 23.08 4.05
N GLY A 106 32.84 21.98 3.68
CA GLY A 106 33.92 21.40 4.48
C GLY A 106 33.44 20.73 5.77
N LEU A 107 32.16 20.32 5.83
CA LEU A 107 31.56 19.65 6.99
C LEU A 107 31.42 18.14 6.78
N PHE A 108 31.34 17.43 7.90
CA PHE A 108 31.12 15.99 7.98
C PHE A 108 32.25 15.12 7.39
N ILE A 109 32.24 14.80 6.09
CA ILE A 109 33.21 13.85 5.48
C ILE A 109 34.67 14.28 5.68
N PRO A 110 35.06 15.56 5.49
CA PRO A 110 36.44 15.99 5.70
C PRO A 110 36.88 15.99 7.16
N ASN A 111 35.94 15.98 8.10
CA ASN A 111 36.20 16.13 9.53
C ASN A 111 36.14 14.80 10.30
N ILE A 112 35.84 13.69 9.63
CA ILE A 112 35.72 12.37 10.27
C ILE A 112 36.64 11.39 9.54
N ASP A 113 37.64 10.88 10.25
CA ASP A 113 38.36 9.70 9.76
C ASP A 113 37.50 8.45 10.01
N PHE A 114 36.69 8.07 9.01
CA PHE A 114 35.82 6.90 9.09
C PHE A 114 36.58 5.58 9.24
N ALA A 115 37.83 5.52 8.76
CA ALA A 115 38.65 4.31 8.90
C ALA A 115 39.09 4.15 10.36
N ALA A 116 39.56 5.23 10.98
CA ALA A 116 39.90 5.23 12.41
C ALA A 116 38.68 5.02 13.32
N ASN A 117 37.50 5.48 12.89
CA ASN A 117 36.26 5.43 13.67
C ASN A 117 35.28 4.32 13.24
N ILE A 118 35.71 3.32 12.46
CA ILE A 118 34.84 2.27 11.92
C ILE A 118 34.07 1.51 13.01
N VAL A 119 34.70 1.29 14.17
CA VAL A 119 34.06 0.62 15.32
C VAL A 119 32.85 1.41 15.81
N TRP A 120 32.93 2.74 15.84
CA TRP A 120 31.83 3.62 16.24
C TRP A 120 30.72 3.63 15.19
N VAL A 121 31.06 3.63 13.89
CA VAL A 121 30.08 3.49 12.82
C VAL A 121 29.33 2.15 12.95
N LEU A 122 30.04 1.04 13.14
CA LEU A 122 29.44 -0.28 13.30
C LEU A 122 28.59 -0.38 14.57
N ALA A 123 29.07 0.16 15.69
CA ALA A 123 28.30 0.21 16.93
C ALA A 123 27.00 1.03 16.76
N GLY A 124 27.09 2.16 16.07
CA GLY A 124 25.95 2.96 15.67
C GLY A 124 24.99 2.16 14.80
N PHE A 125 25.49 1.53 13.74
CA PHE A 125 24.72 0.73 12.80
C PHE A 125 23.94 -0.39 13.48
N VAL A 126 24.61 -1.15 14.34
CA VAL A 126 23.98 -2.20 15.16
C VAL A 126 22.96 -1.57 16.11
N GLY A 127 23.28 -0.45 16.76
CA GLY A 127 22.34 0.27 17.63
C GLY A 127 21.08 0.73 16.89
N GLY A 128 21.23 1.32 15.71
CA GLY A 128 20.13 1.73 14.84
C GLY A 128 19.28 0.54 14.39
N GLY A 129 19.94 -0.56 13.99
CA GLY A 129 19.28 -1.82 13.68
C GLY A 129 18.46 -2.35 14.86
N LEU A 130 19.05 -2.43 16.06
CA LEU A 130 18.37 -2.92 17.27
C LEU A 130 17.16 -2.07 17.64
N VAL A 131 17.31 -0.74 17.71
CA VAL A 131 16.22 0.17 18.08
C VAL A 131 15.15 0.25 16.98
N GLY A 132 15.54 0.09 15.72
CA GLY A 132 14.65 0.11 14.56
C GLY A 132 13.78 -1.15 14.37
N GLY A 133 14.07 -2.23 15.10
CA GLY A 133 13.33 -3.50 15.01
C GLY A 133 14.08 -4.62 14.30
N GLY A 134 15.38 -4.48 14.07
CA GLY A 134 16.28 -5.50 13.52
C GLY A 134 16.26 -6.88 14.22
N PRO A 135 15.92 -7.03 15.52
CA PRO A 135 15.74 -8.36 16.11
C PRO A 135 14.70 -9.23 15.38
N LYS A 136 13.70 -8.61 14.71
CA LYS A 136 12.72 -9.33 13.87
C LYS A 136 13.37 -10.09 12.70
N LEU A 137 14.55 -9.69 12.24
CA LEU A 137 15.29 -10.41 11.19
C LEU A 137 15.81 -11.78 11.67
N LEU A 138 15.92 -11.97 12.99
CA LEU A 138 16.41 -13.20 13.62
C LEU A 138 15.27 -14.10 14.11
N GLU A 139 14.04 -13.58 14.18
CA GLU A 139 12.86 -14.38 14.49
C GLU A 139 12.62 -15.37 13.35
N VAL A 140 12.39 -16.64 13.69
CA VAL A 140 12.13 -17.70 12.71
C VAL A 140 10.93 -17.28 11.89
N ARG A 141 11.10 -17.20 10.56
CA ARG A 141 10.11 -16.73 9.57
C ARG A 141 8.73 -17.33 9.83
N THR A 142 7.94 -16.65 10.64
CA THR A 142 6.49 -16.81 10.64
C THR A 142 5.97 -16.13 9.38
N ALA A 143 4.85 -16.59 8.84
CA ALA A 143 4.27 -16.14 7.57
C ALA A 143 3.87 -14.64 7.50
N SER A 144 4.37 -13.78 8.39
CA SER A 144 4.12 -12.35 8.48
C SER A 144 5.21 -11.55 7.76
N ALA A 145 4.83 -10.63 6.87
CA ALA A 145 5.76 -9.75 6.18
C ALA A 145 6.66 -9.00 7.15
N LEU A 146 7.94 -8.91 6.82
CA LEU A 146 8.93 -8.14 7.57
C LEU A 146 8.65 -6.63 7.43
N GLU A 147 7.86 -6.09 8.36
CA GLU A 147 7.59 -4.66 8.45
C GLU A 147 8.40 -3.99 9.58
N PHE A 148 9.13 -2.93 9.20
CA PHE A 148 9.97 -2.13 10.10
C PHE A 148 9.39 -0.73 10.33
N ARG A 149 8.09 -0.64 10.62
CA ARG A 149 7.38 0.63 10.90
C ARG A 149 8.12 1.51 11.91
N ARG A 150 8.74 0.90 12.94
CA ARG A 150 9.51 1.62 13.96
C ARG A 150 10.76 2.31 13.38
N SER A 151 11.45 1.70 12.43
CA SER A 151 12.64 2.29 11.79
C SER A 151 12.29 3.57 11.05
N ALA A 152 11.25 3.52 10.22
CA ALA A 152 10.71 4.66 9.49
C ALA A 152 10.35 5.82 10.45
N THR A 153 9.59 5.53 11.51
CA THR A 153 9.19 6.52 12.52
C THR A 153 10.38 7.14 13.26
N ILE A 154 11.36 6.33 13.68
CA ILE A 154 12.56 6.86 14.34
C ILE A 154 13.37 7.72 13.38
N LEU A 155 13.52 7.30 12.12
CA LEU A 155 14.24 8.06 11.11
C LEU A 155 13.58 9.43 10.88
N PHE A 156 12.24 9.48 10.80
CA PHE A 156 11.49 10.73 10.73
C PHE A 156 11.78 11.63 11.93
N TYR A 157 11.68 11.11 13.16
CA TYR A 157 11.94 11.92 14.36
C TYR A 157 13.39 12.38 14.46
N LEU A 158 14.35 11.53 14.08
CA LEU A 158 15.78 11.84 14.09
C LEU A 158 16.09 13.01 13.14
N ILE A 159 15.66 12.90 11.88
CA ILE A 159 15.87 13.96 10.88
C ILE A 159 15.13 15.24 11.30
N SER A 160 13.88 15.12 11.76
CA SER A 160 13.09 16.27 12.20
C SER A 160 13.72 16.98 13.40
N ALA A 161 14.28 16.24 14.36
CA ALA A 161 14.99 16.80 15.51
C ALA A 161 16.25 17.57 15.08
N ILE A 162 17.00 17.05 14.11
CA ILE A 162 18.17 17.74 13.55
C ILE A 162 17.75 19.05 12.87
N VAL A 163 16.68 19.02 12.06
CA VAL A 163 16.16 20.20 11.36
C VAL A 163 15.65 21.25 12.33
N VAL A 164 14.79 20.87 13.29
CA VAL A 164 14.21 21.80 14.27
C VAL A 164 15.28 22.33 15.22
N GLY A 165 16.16 21.46 15.72
CA GLY A 165 17.26 21.84 16.61
C GLY A 165 18.23 22.79 15.91
N GLY A 166 18.62 22.51 14.67
CA GLY A 166 19.48 23.40 13.91
C GLY A 166 18.82 24.72 13.52
N LEU A 167 17.51 24.74 13.27
CA LEU A 167 16.77 26.00 13.07
C LEU A 167 16.79 26.89 14.33
N ILE A 168 16.62 26.28 15.51
CA ILE A 168 16.71 26.99 16.79
C ILE A 168 18.13 27.52 17.00
N GLU A 169 19.16 26.70 16.80
CA GLU A 169 20.57 27.11 16.93
C GLU A 169 20.96 28.20 15.93
N TYR A 170 20.39 28.19 14.72
CA TYR A 170 20.68 29.20 13.70
C TYR A 170 20.08 30.58 14.07
N HIS A 171 18.87 30.60 14.64
CA HIS A 171 18.14 31.85 14.91
C HIS A 171 18.23 32.34 16.36
N VAL A 172 18.61 31.49 17.31
CA VAL A 172 18.66 31.84 18.72
C VAL A 172 20.10 31.72 19.20
N ASN A 173 20.72 32.87 19.44
CA ASN A 173 22.03 32.93 20.08
C ASN A 173 21.82 32.77 21.57
N PHE A 174 22.44 31.74 22.14
CA PHE A 174 22.33 31.44 23.55
C PHE A 174 23.58 31.93 24.28
N PRO A 175 23.45 32.43 25.51
CA PRO A 175 24.61 32.77 26.30
C PRO A 175 25.42 31.50 26.57
N GLN A 176 26.70 31.50 26.22
CA GLN A 176 27.57 30.36 26.45
C GLN A 176 27.72 30.12 27.95
N PHE A 177 27.18 29.00 28.42
CA PHE A 177 27.27 28.55 29.82
C PHE A 177 28.26 27.39 29.99
N LEU A 178 28.73 26.78 28.89
CA LEU A 178 29.73 25.72 28.86
C LEU A 178 30.96 26.17 28.10
N GLN A 179 32.09 26.21 28.80
CA GLN A 179 33.41 26.31 28.16
C GLN A 179 34.08 24.94 28.23
N VAL A 180 34.23 24.31 27.07
CA VAL A 180 34.88 23.01 26.94
C VAL A 180 36.31 23.21 26.47
N SER A 181 37.27 22.80 27.31
CA SER A 181 38.67 22.66 26.94
C SER A 181 39.00 21.16 26.76
N ALA A 182 40.18 20.86 26.22
CA ALA A 182 40.62 19.48 25.95
C ALA A 182 40.54 18.56 27.18
N GLU A 183 40.71 19.10 28.39
CA GLU A 183 40.78 18.31 29.64
C GLU A 183 39.68 18.65 30.66
N THR A 184 38.96 19.76 30.52
CA THR A 184 38.00 20.21 31.53
C THR A 184 36.77 20.86 30.94
N VAL A 185 35.60 20.55 31.50
CA VAL A 185 34.35 21.29 31.29
C VAL A 185 34.21 22.31 32.42
N ARG A 186 34.07 23.58 32.08
CA ARG A 186 33.81 24.65 33.06
C ARG A 186 32.46 25.27 32.79
N ILE A 187 31.64 25.39 33.83
CA ILE A 187 30.39 26.16 33.78
C ILE A 187 30.78 27.62 33.96
N VAL A 188 30.56 28.43 32.93
CA VAL A 188 30.81 29.87 32.96
C VAL A 188 29.51 30.56 33.34
N PRO A 189 29.51 31.52 34.29
CA PRO A 189 28.31 32.27 34.61
C PRO A 189 27.80 32.97 33.34
N PRO A 190 26.54 32.72 32.91
CA PRO A 190 26.05 33.21 31.65
C PRO A 190 25.99 34.74 31.67
N SER A 191 26.55 35.37 30.64
CA SER A 191 26.30 36.80 30.39
C SER A 191 24.87 36.93 29.83
N PRO A 192 23.99 37.78 30.38
CA PRO A 192 22.56 37.69 30.16
C PRO A 192 22.12 38.37 28.87
N THR A 193 22.32 37.74 27.72
CA THR A 193 21.67 38.18 26.47
C THR A 193 21.39 36.98 25.57
N VAL A 194 20.16 36.46 25.64
CA VAL A 194 19.60 35.66 24.54
C VAL A 194 19.22 36.66 23.45
N SER A 195 19.71 36.45 22.22
CA SER A 195 19.35 37.30 21.08
C SER A 195 18.84 36.46 19.91
N VAL A 196 17.79 36.95 19.27
CA VAL A 196 17.19 36.29 18.11
C VAL A 196 17.68 36.97 16.84
N GLU A 197 18.25 36.17 15.94
CA GLU A 197 18.58 36.57 14.57
C GLU A 197 17.32 36.50 13.71
N TRP A 198 16.73 37.66 13.42
CA TRP A 198 15.49 37.76 12.69
C TRP A 198 15.68 37.66 11.17
N ALA A 199 16.92 37.81 10.66
CA ALA A 199 17.17 37.67 9.24
C ALA A 199 16.77 36.28 8.76
N SER A 200 16.01 36.20 7.67
CA SER A 200 15.56 34.95 7.02
C SER A 200 14.72 33.97 7.86
N ILE A 201 14.34 34.31 9.10
CA ILE A 201 13.59 33.40 9.99
C ILE A 201 12.30 32.86 9.36
N GLY A 202 11.56 33.71 8.64
CA GLY A 202 10.34 33.29 7.96
C GLY A 202 10.59 32.27 6.85
N VAL A 203 11.64 32.47 6.06
CA VAL A 203 12.01 31.58 4.95
C VAL A 203 12.53 30.25 5.49
N ASN A 204 13.43 30.28 6.48
CA ASN A 204 14.00 29.07 7.09
C ASN A 204 12.93 28.25 7.82
N THR A 205 12.01 28.92 8.54
CA THR A 205 10.89 28.26 9.20
C THR A 205 9.94 27.62 8.18
N LEU A 206 9.63 28.33 7.08
CA LEU A 206 8.79 27.79 6.01
C LEU A 206 9.46 26.57 5.35
N MET A 207 10.74 26.66 5.03
CA MET A 207 11.51 25.54 4.44
C MET A 207 11.55 24.34 5.39
N ALA A 208 11.86 24.55 6.67
CA ALA A 208 11.86 23.48 7.67
C ALA A 208 10.46 22.86 7.83
N ALA A 209 9.40 23.67 7.86
CA ALA A 209 8.02 23.18 7.95
C ALA A 209 7.62 22.36 6.73
N VAL A 210 7.88 22.86 5.51
CA VAL A 210 7.63 22.13 4.26
C VAL A 210 8.41 20.82 4.26
N PHE A 211 9.70 20.86 4.60
CA PHE A 211 10.55 19.66 4.65
C PHE A 211 10.02 18.62 5.64
N VAL A 212 9.73 19.00 6.89
CA VAL A 212 9.25 18.07 7.92
C VAL A 212 7.86 17.52 7.57
N VAL A 213 6.95 18.34 7.05
CA VAL A 213 5.61 17.89 6.63
C VAL A 213 5.72 16.92 5.45
N THR A 214 6.54 17.25 4.44
CA THR A 214 6.74 16.37 3.29
C THR A 214 7.46 15.08 3.69
N LEU A 215 8.48 15.15 4.54
CA LEU A 215 9.16 13.97 5.08
C LEU A 215 8.20 13.08 5.86
N ARG A 216 7.32 13.66 6.69
CA ARG A 216 6.28 12.91 7.41
C ARG A 216 5.40 12.17 6.42
N ARG A 217 4.81 12.89 5.45
CA ARG A 217 3.95 12.28 4.42
C ARG A 217 4.68 11.19 3.64
N PHE A 218 5.93 11.43 3.27
CA PHE A 218 6.75 10.48 2.52
C PHE A 218 7.04 9.19 3.31
N VAL A 219 7.37 9.31 4.59
CA VAL A 219 7.70 8.15 5.46
C VAL A 219 6.46 7.38 5.93
N THR A 220 5.33 8.08 6.12
CA THR A 220 4.05 7.48 6.53
C THR A 220 3.18 7.06 5.36
N TYR A 221 3.61 7.27 4.11
CA TYR A 221 2.87 6.83 2.95
C TYR A 221 2.88 5.30 2.90
N ASP A 222 1.70 4.71 3.06
CA ASP A 222 1.41 3.31 2.77
C ASP A 222 0.32 3.35 1.67
N ALA A 223 0.57 2.73 0.52
CA ALA A 223 -0.42 2.64 -0.54
C ALA A 223 -1.37 1.49 -0.18
N GLU A 224 -2.61 1.81 0.15
CA GLU A 224 -3.67 0.84 0.45
C GLU A 224 -4.81 1.05 -0.53
N GLU A 225 -5.29 -0.04 -1.12
CA GLU A 225 -6.36 -0.05 -2.13
C GLU A 225 -7.45 -1.03 -1.68
N ASN A 226 -8.64 -0.51 -1.39
CA ASN A 226 -9.77 -1.31 -0.92
C ASN A 226 -10.73 -1.57 -2.08
N PHE A 227 -10.90 -2.85 -2.42
CA PHE A 227 -11.85 -3.32 -3.41
C PHE A 227 -13.06 -3.95 -2.71
N PHE A 228 -14.24 -3.54 -3.13
CA PHE A 228 -15.48 -4.14 -2.65
C PHE A 228 -16.29 -4.73 -3.79
N VAL A 229 -16.60 -6.03 -3.68
CA VAL A 229 -17.33 -6.79 -4.69
C VAL A 229 -18.83 -6.68 -4.43
N LEU A 230 -19.54 -6.15 -5.43
CA LEU A 230 -20.98 -6.01 -5.47
C LEU A 230 -21.60 -6.89 -6.54
N GLY A 231 -22.78 -7.43 -6.23
CA GLY A 231 -23.65 -7.96 -7.24
C GLY A 231 -24.85 -8.74 -6.75
N PRO A 232 -25.73 -9.12 -7.70
CA PRO A 232 -26.99 -9.80 -7.43
C PRO A 232 -26.83 -11.08 -6.61
N GLN A 233 -27.94 -11.57 -6.05
CA GLN A 233 -27.93 -12.85 -5.37
C GLN A 233 -27.59 -13.98 -6.35
N GLY A 234 -26.69 -14.91 -5.97
CA GLY A 234 -26.31 -16.02 -6.85
C GLY A 234 -25.43 -15.64 -8.05
N SER A 235 -24.98 -14.38 -8.16
CA SER A 235 -24.08 -13.92 -9.23
C SER A 235 -22.66 -14.46 -9.12
N GLY A 236 -22.34 -15.29 -8.11
CA GLY A 236 -21.01 -15.87 -7.93
C GLY A 236 -20.02 -15.03 -7.12
N LYS A 237 -20.46 -14.03 -6.34
CA LYS A 237 -19.59 -13.19 -5.47
C LYS A 237 -18.63 -14.00 -4.59
N SER A 238 -19.15 -14.99 -3.87
CA SER A 238 -18.36 -15.80 -2.93
C SER A 238 -17.33 -16.64 -3.67
N LEU A 239 -17.74 -17.29 -4.77
CA LEU A 239 -16.83 -18.05 -5.65
C LEU A 239 -15.81 -17.17 -6.36
N PHE A 240 -16.17 -15.93 -6.69
CA PHE A 240 -15.23 -14.95 -7.22
C PHE A 240 -14.12 -14.64 -6.22
N LEU A 241 -14.46 -14.41 -4.95
CA LEU A 241 -13.46 -14.18 -3.91
C LEU A 241 -12.58 -15.39 -3.64
N VAL A 242 -13.16 -16.59 -3.63
CA VAL A 242 -12.37 -17.83 -3.52
C VAL A 242 -11.38 -17.95 -4.69
N GLY A 243 -11.81 -17.69 -5.92
CA GLY A 243 -10.95 -17.79 -7.10
C GLY A 243 -9.83 -16.76 -7.06
N LYS A 244 -10.13 -15.54 -6.60
CA LYS A 244 -9.14 -14.49 -6.35
C LYS A 244 -8.15 -14.84 -5.26
N TYR A 245 -8.62 -15.45 -4.17
CA TYR A 245 -7.75 -15.89 -3.09
C TYR A 245 -6.80 -17.00 -3.55
N LEU A 246 -7.28 -17.97 -4.32
CA LEU A 246 -6.44 -19.06 -4.87
C LEU A 246 -5.39 -18.52 -5.85
N ALA A 247 -5.79 -17.60 -6.73
CA ALA A 247 -4.88 -16.91 -7.65
C ALA A 247 -3.79 -16.12 -6.88
N ALA A 248 -4.17 -15.39 -5.84
CA ALA A 248 -3.23 -14.65 -5.00
C ALA A 248 -2.30 -15.59 -4.20
N LEU A 249 -2.79 -16.76 -3.80
CA LEU A 249 -2.01 -17.80 -3.13
C LEU A 249 -0.95 -18.40 -4.06
N ASP A 250 -1.30 -18.68 -5.33
CA ASP A 250 -0.35 -19.19 -6.32
C ASP A 250 0.74 -18.16 -6.64
N ASP A 251 0.36 -16.90 -6.83
CA ASP A 251 1.32 -15.81 -7.06
C ASP A 251 2.23 -15.57 -5.84
N ALA A 252 1.69 -15.68 -4.62
CA ALA A 252 2.46 -15.57 -3.37
C ALA A 252 3.40 -16.76 -3.13
N VAL A 253 3.18 -17.91 -3.75
CA VAL A 253 4.13 -19.04 -3.75
C VAL A 253 5.23 -18.82 -4.80
N GLY A 254 4.87 -18.24 -5.96
CA GLY A 254 5.81 -17.97 -7.06
C GLY A 254 6.74 -16.79 -6.81
N ARG A 255 6.25 -15.73 -6.16
CA ARG A 255 7.04 -14.62 -5.64
C ARG A 255 7.44 -15.03 -4.23
N GLU A 256 8.69 -14.86 -3.78
CA GLU A 256 9.03 -15.01 -2.34
C GLU A 256 8.40 -13.87 -1.51
N ALA A 257 7.10 -13.64 -1.68
CA ALA A 257 6.33 -12.57 -1.09
C ALA A 257 5.93 -13.02 0.32
N ASP A 258 6.69 -12.58 1.32
CA ASP A 258 6.50 -12.92 2.73
C ASP A 258 5.19 -12.33 3.34
N THR A 259 4.23 -11.82 2.55
CA THR A 259 3.02 -11.16 3.10
C THR A 259 1.86 -12.15 3.27
N PRO A 260 1.34 -12.33 4.50
CA PRO A 260 0.23 -13.23 4.75
C PRO A 260 -1.04 -12.68 4.13
N LEU A 261 -1.80 -13.57 3.49
CA LEU A 261 -3.05 -13.18 2.85
C LEU A 261 -4.17 -12.83 3.85
N ASN A 262 -4.03 -13.23 5.12
CA ASN A 262 -4.98 -12.98 6.22
C ASN A 262 -6.47 -13.11 5.79
N PRO A 263 -6.90 -14.27 5.27
CA PRO A 263 -8.28 -14.49 4.88
C PRO A 263 -9.22 -14.54 6.09
N SER A 264 -10.48 -14.15 5.91
CA SER A 264 -11.52 -14.29 6.93
C SER A 264 -11.86 -15.76 7.20
N SER A 265 -12.44 -16.04 8.37
CA SER A 265 -12.89 -17.40 8.74
C SER A 265 -13.85 -17.98 7.71
N ASP A 266 -14.79 -17.14 7.26
CA ASP A 266 -15.88 -17.52 6.37
C ASP A 266 -15.32 -17.84 4.98
N LEU A 267 -14.32 -17.06 4.51
CA LEU A 267 -13.61 -17.37 3.27
C LEU A 267 -12.84 -18.69 3.37
N MET A 268 -12.18 -18.97 4.49
CA MET A 268 -11.47 -20.23 4.70
C MET A 268 -12.41 -21.44 4.77
N GLU A 269 -13.63 -21.26 5.29
CA GLU A 269 -14.67 -22.28 5.27
C GLU A 269 -15.12 -22.59 3.84
N LEU A 270 -15.31 -21.55 3.01
CA LEU A 270 -15.64 -21.72 1.59
C LEU A 270 -14.52 -22.37 0.78
N VAL A 271 -13.25 -22.02 1.05
CA VAL A 271 -12.10 -22.72 0.43
C VAL A 271 -12.08 -24.18 0.86
N GLY A 272 -12.29 -24.45 2.15
CA GLY A 272 -12.32 -25.81 2.69
C GLY A 272 -13.46 -26.65 2.13
N SER A 273 -14.65 -26.07 1.94
CA SER A 273 -15.80 -26.76 1.32
C SER A 273 -15.56 -27.02 -0.16
N LEU A 274 -14.94 -26.06 -0.87
CA LEU A 274 -14.52 -26.24 -2.25
C LEU A 274 -13.46 -27.35 -2.38
N ASP A 275 -12.47 -27.43 -1.50
CA ASP A 275 -11.45 -28.49 -1.53
C ASP A 275 -11.99 -29.86 -1.11
N ALA A 276 -12.92 -29.90 -0.15
CA ALA A 276 -13.55 -31.13 0.32
C ALA A 276 -14.56 -31.72 -0.68
N ALA A 277 -15.03 -30.93 -1.65
CA ALA A 277 -15.93 -31.39 -2.70
C ALA A 277 -15.20 -32.43 -3.59
N SER A 278 -15.50 -33.71 -3.37
CA SER A 278 -14.98 -34.82 -4.16
C SER A 278 -15.42 -34.74 -5.64
N LYS A 279 -14.68 -35.40 -6.54
CA LYS A 279 -14.97 -35.46 -7.99
C LYS A 279 -16.41 -35.85 -8.33
N ASP A 280 -17.08 -36.59 -7.43
CA ASP A 280 -18.39 -37.21 -7.66
C ASP A 280 -19.55 -36.44 -7.01
N THR A 281 -19.30 -35.32 -6.30
CA THR A 281 -20.31 -34.63 -5.47
C THR A 281 -20.70 -33.20 -5.90
N GLY A 282 -20.14 -32.70 -7.00
CA GLY A 282 -20.47 -31.37 -7.54
C GLY A 282 -20.06 -30.18 -6.67
N TRP A 283 -20.67 -29.01 -6.92
CA TRP A 283 -20.48 -27.78 -6.12
C TRP A 283 -21.13 -27.97 -4.75
N LYS A 284 -20.37 -28.44 -3.76
CA LYS A 284 -20.87 -28.60 -2.40
C LYS A 284 -20.75 -27.28 -1.61
N LEU A 285 -21.43 -26.25 -2.12
CA LEU A 285 -21.62 -24.99 -1.42
C LEU A 285 -23.01 -25.05 -0.81
N ASP A 286 -23.10 -25.19 0.51
CA ASP A 286 -24.37 -25.03 1.19
C ASP A 286 -24.84 -23.59 0.93
N ALA A 287 -26.04 -23.41 0.37
CA ALA A 287 -26.60 -22.08 0.22
C ALA A 287 -26.74 -21.47 1.61
N THR A 288 -26.03 -20.35 1.83
CA THR A 288 -25.92 -19.63 3.10
C THR A 288 -27.27 -19.57 3.84
N GLY A 289 -27.29 -19.99 5.11
CA GLY A 289 -28.49 -19.90 5.93
C GLY A 289 -28.98 -18.46 6.01
N GLN A 290 -30.29 -18.23 5.85
CA GLN A 290 -30.95 -16.91 5.69
C GLN A 290 -30.75 -15.90 6.84
N THR A 291 -29.91 -16.15 7.84
CA THR A 291 -29.79 -15.35 9.06
C THR A 291 -28.39 -14.82 9.37
N ASP A 292 -27.33 -15.33 8.74
CA ASP A 292 -25.95 -14.89 9.03
C ASP A 292 -25.34 -14.20 7.79
N VAL A 293 -24.77 -13.02 8.00
CA VAL A 293 -24.04 -12.26 6.97
C VAL A 293 -22.60 -12.74 6.99
N GLU A 294 -22.17 -13.42 5.93
CA GLU A 294 -20.78 -13.83 5.78
C GLU A 294 -19.91 -12.66 5.30
N ASP A 295 -18.83 -12.39 6.03
CA ASP A 295 -17.86 -11.34 5.69
C ASP A 295 -16.63 -11.99 5.07
N LEU A 296 -16.59 -11.94 3.74
CA LEU A 296 -15.55 -12.57 2.94
C LEU A 296 -14.49 -11.52 2.64
N ASN A 297 -13.28 -11.68 3.17
CA ASN A 297 -12.19 -10.76 2.87
C ASN A 297 -10.83 -11.46 2.93
N PHE A 298 -9.88 -10.91 2.19
CA PHE A 298 -8.46 -11.21 2.33
C PHE A 298 -7.64 -10.02 1.84
N ASN A 299 -6.36 -10.02 2.17
CA ASN A 299 -5.41 -9.00 1.77
C ASN A 299 -4.31 -9.62 0.93
N PHE A 300 -3.74 -8.87 0.00
CA PHE A 300 -2.53 -9.27 -0.69
C PHE A 300 -1.68 -8.05 -1.01
N VAL A 301 -0.42 -8.27 -1.38
CA VAL A 301 0.47 -7.20 -1.82
C VAL A 301 0.78 -7.46 -3.27
N ASP A 302 0.46 -6.49 -4.12
CA ASP A 302 0.81 -6.54 -5.54
C ASP A 302 1.57 -5.29 -5.95
N GLY A 303 2.35 -5.42 -7.03
CA GLY A 303 3.23 -4.37 -7.55
C GLY A 303 4.72 -4.62 -7.28
N ARG A 304 5.53 -4.58 -8.35
CA ARG A 304 6.99 -4.82 -8.28
C ARG A 304 7.80 -3.60 -7.84
N VAL A 305 7.38 -2.42 -8.29
CA VAL A 305 8.11 -1.15 -8.05
C VAL A 305 7.48 -0.38 -6.90
N PHE A 306 6.16 -0.32 -6.84
CA PHE A 306 5.42 0.35 -5.77
C PHE A 306 4.38 -0.63 -5.23
N PRO A 307 4.76 -1.52 -4.29
CA PRO A 307 3.84 -2.49 -3.74
C PRO A 307 2.70 -1.79 -3.00
N LYS A 308 1.46 -2.18 -3.30
CA LYS A 308 0.26 -1.72 -2.59
C LYS A 308 -0.31 -2.84 -1.73
N ASN A 309 -0.87 -2.49 -0.57
CA ASN A 309 -1.73 -3.41 0.17
C ASN A 309 -3.11 -3.38 -0.46
N ILE A 310 -3.51 -4.47 -1.09
CA ILE A 310 -4.82 -4.60 -1.68
C ILE A 310 -5.69 -5.41 -0.72
N GLN A 311 -6.78 -4.81 -0.26
CA GLN A 311 -7.83 -5.53 0.46
C GLN A 311 -8.96 -5.82 -0.51
N LEU A 312 -9.31 -7.10 -0.66
CA LEU A 312 -10.49 -7.50 -1.42
C LEU A 312 -11.54 -8.04 -0.46
N SER A 313 -12.75 -7.50 -0.57
CA SER A 313 -13.85 -7.88 0.33
C SER A 313 -15.20 -7.96 -0.38
N SER A 314 -16.09 -8.78 0.17
CA SER A 314 -17.50 -8.88 -0.22
C SER A 314 -18.32 -9.28 1.00
N LEU A 315 -19.60 -8.97 0.94
CA LEU A 315 -20.57 -9.43 1.91
C LEU A 315 -21.56 -10.34 1.21
N ASP A 316 -21.90 -11.45 1.84
CA ASP A 316 -23.05 -12.22 1.38
C ASP A 316 -24.34 -11.59 1.91
N TYR A 317 -25.18 -11.14 0.99
CA TYR A 317 -26.43 -10.44 1.28
C TYR A 317 -27.51 -10.86 0.28
N ALA A 318 -28.77 -10.83 0.75
CA ALA A 318 -29.94 -11.02 -0.10
C ALA A 318 -30.10 -9.89 -1.11
N GLY A 319 -30.60 -10.19 -2.31
CA GLY A 319 -30.72 -9.22 -3.41
C GLY A 319 -31.47 -7.92 -3.05
N GLU A 320 -32.44 -7.99 -2.14
CA GLU A 320 -33.20 -6.82 -1.65
C GLU A 320 -32.33 -5.72 -1.02
N TYR A 321 -31.15 -6.06 -0.50
CA TYR A 321 -30.23 -5.07 0.08
C TYR A 321 -29.54 -4.24 -0.99
N LEU A 322 -29.32 -4.80 -2.19
CA LEU A 322 -28.70 -4.09 -3.29
C LEU A 322 -29.59 -2.96 -3.80
N GLU A 323 -30.91 -3.20 -3.91
CA GLU A 323 -31.90 -2.19 -4.29
C GLU A 323 -32.02 -1.06 -3.27
N ARG A 324 -31.80 -1.35 -1.99
CA ARG A 324 -31.90 -0.39 -0.89
C ARG A 324 -30.61 0.38 -0.64
N LEU A 325 -29.50 -0.07 -1.21
CA LEU A 325 -28.17 0.46 -0.98
C LEU A 325 -28.01 1.94 -1.37
N PRO A 326 -28.53 2.44 -2.52
CA PRO A 326 -28.42 3.86 -2.85
C PRO A 326 -29.00 4.79 -1.78
N ASN A 327 -30.18 4.43 -1.25
CA ASN A 327 -30.82 5.19 -0.18
C ASN A 327 -29.97 5.15 1.11
N ALA A 328 -29.45 3.98 1.45
CA ALA A 328 -28.57 3.82 2.61
C ALA A 328 -27.26 4.62 2.48
N LEU A 329 -26.70 4.72 1.27
CA LEU A 329 -25.49 5.50 1.01
C LEU A 329 -25.70 7.01 1.22
N MET A 330 -26.90 7.53 0.94
CA MET A 330 -27.26 8.92 1.19
C MET A 330 -27.64 9.22 2.65
N SER A 331 -28.01 8.20 3.43
CA SER A 331 -28.41 8.35 4.83
C SER A 331 -27.22 8.31 5.81
N PRO A 332 -27.25 9.11 6.89
CA PRO A 332 -26.37 8.92 8.05
C PRO A 332 -26.49 7.51 8.64
N ASP A 333 -25.40 6.97 9.19
CA ASP A 333 -25.36 5.58 9.68
C ASP A 333 -26.37 5.29 10.80
N ASP A 334 -26.66 6.29 11.63
CA ASP A 334 -27.60 6.21 12.75
C ASP A 334 -29.07 6.16 12.30
N GLU A 335 -29.37 6.52 11.06
CA GLU A 335 -30.71 6.44 10.47
C GLU A 335 -30.99 5.11 9.75
N ILE A 336 -29.98 4.25 9.58
CA ILE A 336 -30.14 2.94 8.93
C ILE A 336 -30.48 1.88 9.97
N ASP A 337 -31.74 1.48 10.07
CA ASP A 337 -32.21 0.51 11.08
C ASP A 337 -31.61 -0.91 10.91
N ASN A 338 -31.33 -1.30 9.67
CA ASN A 338 -30.84 -2.65 9.36
C ASN A 338 -29.31 -2.71 9.42
N SER A 339 -28.76 -3.56 10.30
CA SER A 339 -27.32 -3.70 10.51
C SER A 339 -26.56 -4.19 9.27
N THR A 340 -27.15 -5.09 8.49
CA THR A 340 -26.55 -5.62 7.25
C THR A 340 -26.47 -4.53 6.18
N LEU A 341 -27.55 -3.78 6.00
CA LEU A 341 -27.59 -2.66 5.06
C LEU A 341 -26.62 -1.54 5.46
N ARG A 342 -26.51 -1.26 6.77
CA ARG A 342 -25.55 -0.30 7.31
C ARG A 342 -24.11 -0.75 7.01
N LEU A 343 -23.79 -2.03 7.28
CA LEU A 343 -22.47 -2.59 7.00
C LEU A 343 -22.15 -2.55 5.50
N LEU A 344 -23.12 -2.90 4.65
CA LEU A 344 -22.98 -2.83 3.18
C LEU A 344 -22.69 -1.41 2.70
N ALA A 345 -23.46 -0.42 3.17
CA ALA A 345 -23.25 0.99 2.85
C ALA A 345 -21.87 1.47 3.33
N GLN A 346 -21.45 1.08 4.53
CA GLN A 346 -20.12 1.39 5.06
C GLN A 346 -19.01 0.80 4.17
N ARG A 347 -19.09 -0.50 3.81
CA ARG A 347 -18.09 -1.14 2.95
C ARG A 347 -17.97 -0.48 1.59
N VAL A 348 -19.09 -0.07 0.99
CA VAL A 348 -19.06 0.70 -0.26
C VAL A 348 -18.39 2.04 -0.06
N ARG A 349 -18.70 2.79 1.01
CA ARG A 349 -18.07 4.09 1.29
C ARG A 349 -16.56 3.98 1.50
N ASP A 350 -16.11 2.95 2.22
CA ASP A 350 -14.70 2.69 2.54
C ASP A 350 -13.89 2.17 1.34
N ALA A 351 -14.54 1.60 0.33
CA ALA A 351 -13.89 1.10 -0.88
C ALA A 351 -13.39 2.23 -1.78
N ASN A 352 -12.19 2.06 -2.34
CA ASN A 352 -11.64 2.89 -3.41
C ASN A 352 -12.23 2.50 -4.76
N THR A 353 -12.29 1.19 -5.01
CA THR A 353 -12.78 0.60 -6.26
C THR A 353 -13.96 -0.35 -5.99
N LEU A 354 -15.02 -0.23 -6.78
CA LEU A 354 -16.14 -1.16 -6.79
C LEU A 354 -15.96 -2.20 -7.91
N ILE A 355 -16.04 -3.48 -7.55
CA ILE A 355 -16.09 -4.57 -8.52
C ILE A 355 -17.56 -4.93 -8.73
N LEU A 356 -18.09 -4.66 -9.91
CA LEU A 356 -19.48 -4.95 -10.27
C LEU A 356 -19.56 -6.26 -11.05
N ILE A 357 -20.23 -7.25 -10.46
CA ILE A 357 -20.35 -8.58 -11.03
C ILE A 357 -21.50 -8.64 -12.06
N ILE A 358 -21.23 -9.23 -13.21
CA ILE A 358 -22.20 -9.58 -14.25
C ILE A 358 -22.26 -11.11 -14.31
N ASP A 359 -23.44 -11.68 -14.13
CA ASP A 359 -23.64 -13.13 -14.15
C ASP A 359 -23.92 -13.61 -15.59
N VAL A 360 -22.96 -14.33 -16.18
CA VAL A 360 -23.07 -14.83 -17.55
C VAL A 360 -24.05 -15.99 -17.68
N GLU A 361 -24.27 -16.77 -16.61
CA GLU A 361 -25.24 -17.86 -16.62
C GLU A 361 -26.66 -17.32 -16.73
N ARG A 362 -26.99 -16.28 -15.94
CA ARG A 362 -28.28 -15.58 -16.06
C ARG A 362 -28.48 -15.00 -17.45
N TYR A 363 -27.45 -14.37 -18.02
CA TYR A 363 -27.48 -13.88 -19.40
C TYR A 363 -27.80 -15.02 -20.39
N HIS A 364 -27.08 -16.14 -20.30
CA HIS A 364 -27.26 -17.28 -21.19
C HIS A 364 -28.67 -17.89 -21.09
N ASN A 365 -29.23 -17.94 -19.88
CA ASN A 365 -30.56 -18.46 -19.62
C ASN A 365 -31.70 -17.47 -19.96
N ASN A 366 -31.38 -16.28 -20.49
CA ASN A 366 -32.33 -15.17 -20.70
C ASN A 366 -33.06 -14.73 -19.42
N GLU A 367 -32.39 -14.82 -18.28
CA GLU A 367 -32.89 -14.35 -16.99
C GLU A 367 -32.47 -12.87 -16.77
N PRO A 368 -33.24 -12.10 -15.97
CA PRO A 368 -32.84 -10.76 -15.58
C PRO A 368 -31.48 -10.78 -14.85
N LEU A 369 -30.57 -9.90 -15.29
CA LEU A 369 -29.26 -9.76 -14.67
C LEU A 369 -29.33 -9.11 -13.28
N GLU A 370 -30.41 -8.38 -12.96
CA GLU A 370 -30.61 -7.67 -11.68
C GLU A 370 -29.49 -6.65 -11.37
N ILE A 371 -28.90 -6.06 -12.41
CA ILE A 371 -27.81 -5.07 -12.32
C ILE A 371 -28.31 -3.63 -12.37
N GLU A 372 -29.62 -3.42 -12.50
CA GLU A 372 -30.24 -2.09 -12.50
C GLU A 372 -29.86 -1.22 -11.28
N PRO A 373 -29.76 -1.77 -10.05
CA PRO A 373 -29.33 -0.96 -8.90
C PRO A 373 -27.92 -0.38 -9.02
N TYR A 374 -27.06 -0.91 -9.90
CA TYR A 374 -25.71 -0.39 -10.06
C TYR A 374 -25.69 1.07 -10.51
N PHE A 375 -26.60 1.49 -11.39
CA PHE A 375 -26.66 2.87 -11.88
C PHE A 375 -26.89 3.84 -10.73
N ASP A 376 -27.86 3.54 -9.88
CA ASP A 376 -28.15 4.36 -8.70
C ASP A 376 -26.97 4.36 -7.72
N ILE A 377 -26.30 3.22 -7.50
CA ILE A 377 -25.11 3.13 -6.64
C ILE A 377 -23.99 4.01 -7.19
N LEU A 378 -23.71 3.95 -8.50
CA LEU A 378 -22.66 4.73 -9.15
C LEU A 378 -22.95 6.23 -9.13
N ASP A 379 -24.22 6.63 -9.26
CA ASP A 379 -24.64 8.03 -9.14
C ASP A 379 -24.36 8.58 -7.73
N VAL A 380 -24.64 7.80 -6.68
CA VAL A 380 -24.36 8.22 -5.29
C VAL A 380 -22.87 8.13 -4.97
N ALA A 381 -22.18 7.12 -5.48
CA ALA A 381 -20.78 6.81 -5.19
C ALA A 381 -19.83 7.25 -6.33
N SER A 382 -20.11 8.41 -6.92
CA SER A 382 -19.44 8.93 -8.13
C SER A 382 -17.94 9.20 -8.02
N ASN A 383 -17.35 9.08 -6.83
CA ASN A 383 -15.92 9.28 -6.58
C ASN A 383 -15.12 7.96 -6.48
N LYS A 384 -15.66 6.86 -7.00
CA LYS A 384 -15.06 5.52 -6.92
C LYS A 384 -14.70 5.01 -8.31
N ASP A 385 -13.58 4.29 -8.37
CA ASP A 385 -13.22 3.55 -9.57
C ASP A 385 -14.13 2.32 -9.71
N VAL A 386 -14.31 1.85 -10.95
CA VAL A 386 -15.22 0.74 -11.24
C VAL A 386 -14.55 -0.29 -12.14
N LEU A 387 -14.59 -1.54 -11.68
CA LEU A 387 -14.19 -2.72 -12.46
C LEU A 387 -15.41 -3.57 -12.76
N LEU A 388 -15.64 -3.84 -14.05
CA LEU A 388 -16.70 -4.74 -14.49
C LEU A 388 -16.14 -6.15 -14.63
N VAL A 389 -16.77 -7.12 -13.97
CA VAL A 389 -16.32 -8.51 -13.98
C VAL A 389 -17.47 -9.41 -14.40
N ALA A 390 -17.27 -10.17 -15.47
CA ALA A 390 -18.19 -11.21 -15.89
C ALA A 390 -17.79 -12.53 -15.23
N THR A 391 -18.70 -13.13 -14.47
CA THR A 391 -18.49 -14.40 -13.77
C THR A 391 -19.22 -15.53 -14.47
N LYS A 392 -18.86 -16.79 -14.18
CA LYS A 392 -19.43 -17.99 -14.83
C LYS A 392 -19.24 -17.97 -16.35
N CYS A 393 -18.11 -17.41 -16.78
CA CYS A 393 -17.73 -17.32 -18.18
C CYS A 393 -17.35 -18.67 -18.82
N ASP A 394 -17.38 -19.78 -18.09
CA ASP A 394 -17.17 -21.12 -18.66
C ASP A 394 -18.20 -21.44 -19.76
N ILE A 395 -19.42 -20.92 -19.63
CA ILE A 395 -20.48 -21.02 -20.64
C ILE A 395 -20.06 -20.32 -21.95
N LEU A 396 -19.57 -19.09 -21.86
CA LEU A 396 -19.10 -18.36 -23.05
C LEU A 396 -17.75 -18.89 -23.55
N ALA A 397 -16.94 -19.52 -22.70
CA ALA A 397 -15.70 -20.16 -23.11
C ALA A 397 -15.96 -21.35 -24.04
N GLU A 398 -17.02 -22.14 -23.76
CA GLU A 398 -17.46 -23.19 -24.68
C GLU A 398 -17.97 -22.62 -26.01
N GLU A 399 -18.79 -21.56 -25.96
CA GLU A 399 -19.28 -20.90 -27.16
C GLU A 399 -18.14 -20.30 -28.01
N PHE A 400 -17.13 -19.72 -27.36
CA PHE A 400 -15.92 -19.20 -27.99
C PHE A 400 -15.15 -20.31 -28.70
N ARG A 401 -14.95 -21.45 -28.02
CA ARG A 401 -14.29 -22.62 -28.61
C ARG A 401 -15.08 -23.13 -29.83
N ASP A 402 -16.39 -23.20 -29.74
CA ASP A 402 -17.23 -23.72 -30.82
C ASP A 402 -17.28 -22.78 -32.03
N LYS A 403 -17.25 -21.45 -31.82
CA LYS A 403 -17.30 -20.44 -32.89
C LYS A 403 -15.94 -20.13 -33.50
N GLN A 404 -14.90 -20.00 -32.68
CA GLN A 404 -13.57 -19.52 -33.09
C GLN A 404 -12.55 -20.66 -33.24
N ALA A 405 -12.86 -21.87 -32.75
CA ALA A 405 -11.91 -23.00 -32.69
C ALA A 405 -10.63 -22.67 -31.90
N LEU A 406 -10.74 -21.79 -30.90
CA LEU A 406 -9.66 -21.37 -30.00
C LEU A 406 -10.03 -21.73 -28.56
N GLU A 407 -9.04 -22.13 -27.76
CA GLU A 407 -9.23 -22.39 -26.34
C GLU A 407 -9.11 -21.09 -25.53
N ALA A 408 -10.17 -20.74 -24.79
CA ALA A 408 -10.26 -19.45 -24.08
C ALA A 408 -9.11 -19.18 -23.09
N HIS A 409 -8.57 -20.21 -22.43
CA HIS A 409 -7.46 -20.08 -21.49
C HIS A 409 -6.10 -19.86 -22.18
N GLN A 410 -5.98 -20.11 -23.49
CA GLN A 410 -4.75 -19.90 -24.27
C GLN A 410 -4.77 -18.57 -25.03
N TYR A 411 -5.96 -18.11 -25.38
CA TYR A 411 -6.24 -16.90 -26.14
C TYR A 411 -7.13 -15.97 -25.31
N PHE A 412 -6.63 -15.60 -24.13
CA PHE A 412 -7.43 -14.90 -23.12
C PHE A 412 -7.82 -13.47 -23.55
N ASP A 413 -6.93 -12.76 -24.24
CA ASP A 413 -7.21 -11.41 -24.75
C ASP A 413 -8.34 -11.46 -25.79
N GLU A 414 -8.28 -12.39 -26.75
CA GLU A 414 -9.34 -12.59 -27.75
C GLU A 414 -10.65 -13.07 -27.10
N PHE A 415 -10.55 -13.89 -26.06
CA PHE A 415 -11.72 -14.31 -25.29
C PHE A 415 -12.36 -13.15 -24.51
N GLN A 416 -11.56 -12.26 -23.93
CA GLN A 416 -12.04 -11.05 -23.26
C GLN A 416 -12.80 -10.13 -24.22
N GLU A 417 -12.26 -9.93 -25.43
CA GLU A 417 -12.94 -9.17 -26.49
C GLU A 417 -14.26 -9.84 -26.85
N PHE A 418 -14.26 -11.16 -27.09
CA PHE A 418 -15.47 -11.92 -27.40
C PHE A 418 -16.56 -11.80 -26.33
N VAL A 419 -16.21 -11.93 -25.04
CA VAL A 419 -17.17 -11.78 -23.93
C VAL A 419 -17.72 -10.36 -23.88
N SER A 420 -16.84 -9.36 -24.02
CA SER A 420 -17.23 -7.95 -23.98
C SER A 420 -18.20 -7.61 -25.11
N GLU A 421 -17.87 -7.98 -26.35
CA GLU A 421 -18.74 -7.79 -27.51
C GLU A 421 -20.06 -8.52 -27.35
N THR A 422 -20.03 -9.79 -26.94
CA THR A 422 -21.24 -10.61 -26.78
C THR A 422 -22.20 -9.99 -25.77
N LEU A 423 -21.72 -9.53 -24.62
CA LEU A 423 -22.60 -8.93 -23.61
C LEU A 423 -23.09 -7.53 -24.01
N ILE A 424 -22.23 -6.69 -24.61
CA ILE A 424 -22.58 -5.31 -24.99
C ILE A 424 -23.55 -5.27 -26.19
N GLU A 425 -23.36 -6.14 -27.17
CA GLU A 425 -24.21 -6.15 -28.37
C GLU A 425 -25.62 -6.67 -28.08
N ASN A 426 -25.71 -7.67 -27.21
CA ASN A 426 -26.95 -8.42 -26.96
C ASN A 426 -27.70 -7.98 -25.70
N ASN A 427 -27.10 -7.21 -24.80
CA ASN A 427 -27.77 -6.71 -23.59
C ASN A 427 -27.66 -5.18 -23.46
N GLN A 428 -28.82 -4.50 -23.56
CA GLN A 428 -28.89 -3.04 -23.46
C GLN A 428 -28.40 -2.51 -22.11
N THR A 429 -28.74 -3.19 -21.01
CA THR A 429 -28.36 -2.78 -19.66
C THR A 429 -26.85 -2.84 -19.46
N VAL A 430 -26.20 -3.92 -19.92
CA VAL A 430 -24.73 -4.03 -19.89
C VAL A 430 -24.06 -2.96 -20.75
N ARG A 431 -24.58 -2.69 -21.95
CA ARG A 431 -24.08 -1.62 -22.81
C ARG A 431 -24.12 -0.25 -22.13
N THR A 432 -25.22 0.08 -21.46
CA THR A 432 -25.34 1.35 -20.72
C THR A 432 -24.35 1.38 -19.55
N LEU A 433 -24.21 0.28 -18.80
CA LEU A 433 -23.27 0.20 -17.68
C LEU A 433 -21.81 0.42 -18.12
N VAL A 434 -21.42 -0.15 -19.27
CA VAL A 434 -20.08 0.09 -19.86
C VAL A 434 -19.90 1.56 -20.26
N GLN A 435 -20.94 2.21 -20.79
CA GLN A 435 -20.88 3.63 -21.15
C GLN A 435 -20.74 4.54 -19.92
N ASP A 436 -21.50 4.27 -18.86
CA ASP A 436 -21.49 5.05 -17.62
C ASP A 436 -20.19 4.87 -16.84
N THR A 437 -19.52 3.73 -17.01
CA THR A 437 -18.18 3.46 -16.45
C THR A 437 -17.05 3.89 -17.39
N SER A 438 -17.28 4.89 -18.25
CA SER A 438 -16.28 5.45 -19.17
C SER A 438 -15.64 4.45 -20.14
N GLY A 439 -16.38 3.41 -20.53
CA GLY A 439 -15.90 2.36 -21.44
C GLY A 439 -15.06 1.29 -20.75
N SER A 440 -15.22 1.08 -19.44
CA SER A 440 -14.51 0.02 -18.72
C SER A 440 -14.66 -1.33 -19.41
N LYS A 441 -13.52 -2.00 -19.62
CA LYS A 441 -13.48 -3.37 -20.16
C LYS A 441 -14.14 -4.34 -19.18
N ILE A 442 -14.85 -5.33 -19.72
CA ILE A 442 -15.43 -6.42 -18.93
C ILE A 442 -14.36 -7.49 -18.76
N HIS A 443 -14.10 -7.92 -17.52
CA HIS A 443 -13.10 -8.94 -17.21
C HIS A 443 -13.77 -10.29 -17.00
N PRO A 444 -13.59 -11.26 -17.93
CA PRO A 444 -14.18 -12.58 -17.76
C PRO A 444 -13.38 -13.41 -16.75
N VAL A 445 -14.08 -14.06 -15.83
CA VAL A 445 -13.50 -14.99 -14.86
C VAL A 445 -14.38 -16.22 -14.70
N TYR A 446 -13.76 -17.38 -14.61
CA TYR A 446 -14.48 -18.64 -14.45
C TYR A 446 -13.61 -19.75 -13.88
N TYR A 447 -14.27 -20.78 -13.36
CA TYR A 447 -13.66 -22.07 -13.07
C TYR A 447 -13.85 -22.95 -14.29
N GLN A 448 -12.81 -23.67 -14.72
CA GLN A 448 -13.00 -24.68 -15.77
C GLN A 448 -13.95 -25.75 -15.24
N THR A 449 -14.99 -26.07 -15.99
CA THR A 449 -15.99 -27.08 -15.62
C THR A 449 -15.98 -28.24 -16.61
N THR A 450 -16.39 -29.41 -16.13
CA THR A 450 -16.72 -30.59 -16.95
C THR A 450 -18.12 -31.06 -16.55
N THR A 451 -18.76 -31.84 -17.41
CA THR A 451 -20.04 -32.47 -17.09
C THR A 451 -19.81 -33.79 -16.36
N ASP A 452 -20.56 -34.04 -15.28
CA ASP A 452 -20.57 -35.32 -14.57
C ASP A 452 -21.50 -36.36 -15.24
N GLU A 453 -21.65 -37.54 -14.62
CA GLU A 453 -22.52 -38.61 -15.13
C GLU A 453 -24.03 -38.23 -15.12
N ASN A 454 -24.42 -37.22 -14.35
CA ASN A 454 -25.79 -36.74 -14.23
C ASN A 454 -26.11 -35.57 -15.17
N GLY A 455 -25.12 -35.06 -15.91
CA GLY A 455 -25.29 -33.89 -16.76
C GLY A 455 -25.06 -32.56 -16.04
N GLU A 456 -24.58 -32.58 -14.80
CA GLU A 456 -24.31 -31.39 -14.00
C GLU A 456 -22.89 -30.86 -14.24
N ARG A 457 -22.71 -29.54 -14.22
CA ARG A 457 -21.39 -28.90 -14.33
C ARG A 457 -20.65 -29.01 -13.00
N VAL A 458 -19.47 -29.62 -13.03
CA VAL A 458 -18.59 -29.78 -11.88
C VAL A 458 -17.20 -29.20 -12.18
N PRO A 459 -16.50 -28.62 -11.20
CA PRO A 459 -15.21 -28.00 -11.43
C PRO A 459 -14.16 -29.04 -11.85
N MET A 460 -13.39 -28.72 -12.90
CA MET A 460 -12.20 -29.44 -13.27
C MET A 460 -11.10 -29.20 -12.24
N ARG A 461 -10.38 -30.27 -11.90
CA ARG A 461 -9.27 -30.24 -10.96
C ARG A 461 -7.99 -30.68 -11.63
N ASP A 462 -6.89 -30.03 -11.24
CA ASP A 462 -5.55 -30.35 -11.70
C ASP A 462 -5.04 -31.69 -11.09
N ARG A 463 -3.77 -32.02 -11.35
CA ARG A 463 -3.15 -33.25 -10.82
C ARG A 463 -3.00 -33.25 -9.30
N ASN A 464 -3.02 -32.08 -8.67
CA ASN A 464 -2.89 -31.91 -7.22
C ASN A 464 -4.25 -31.90 -6.53
N GLY A 465 -5.35 -31.88 -7.29
CA GLY A 465 -6.72 -31.82 -6.77
C GLY A 465 -7.24 -30.39 -6.63
N ASN A 466 -6.49 -29.38 -7.05
CA ASN A 466 -6.88 -27.99 -6.98
C ASN A 466 -7.83 -27.66 -8.13
N VAL A 467 -8.82 -26.80 -7.88
CA VAL A 467 -9.71 -26.30 -8.93
C VAL A 467 -8.94 -25.45 -9.94
N MET A 468 -9.32 -25.52 -11.21
CA MET A 468 -8.69 -24.74 -12.27
C MET A 468 -9.45 -23.43 -12.50
N THR A 469 -8.79 -22.30 -12.23
CA THR A 469 -9.31 -20.94 -12.41
C THR A 469 -8.75 -20.30 -13.69
N VAL A 470 -9.53 -19.45 -14.36
CA VAL A 470 -9.12 -18.68 -15.54
C VAL A 470 -9.56 -17.22 -15.42
N GLY A 471 -8.69 -16.28 -15.78
CA GLY A 471 -8.97 -14.84 -15.75
C GLY A 471 -8.74 -14.16 -14.38
N PHE A 472 -8.56 -14.95 -13.32
CA PHE A 472 -8.37 -14.43 -11.97
C PHE A 472 -7.00 -13.79 -11.78
N ASP A 473 -5.95 -14.36 -12.37
CA ASP A 473 -4.57 -13.88 -12.32
C ASP A 473 -4.42 -12.57 -13.09
N GLU A 474 -4.97 -12.51 -14.31
CA GLU A 474 -4.96 -11.31 -15.16
C GLU A 474 -5.70 -10.15 -14.48
N LEU A 475 -6.81 -10.46 -13.80
CA LEU A 475 -7.53 -9.46 -13.02
C LEU A 475 -6.77 -9.09 -11.74
N LEU A 476 -5.90 -9.96 -11.18
CA LEU A 476 -5.10 -9.60 -9.99
C LEU A 476 -4.03 -8.60 -10.39
N GLU A 477 -3.32 -8.87 -11.49
CA GLU A 477 -2.32 -7.96 -12.04
C GLU A 477 -2.92 -6.58 -12.40
N LYS A 478 -4.19 -6.53 -12.82
CA LYS A 478 -4.87 -5.26 -13.08
C LYS A 478 -5.17 -4.45 -11.79
N MET A 479 -5.27 -5.11 -10.64
CA MET A 479 -5.56 -4.45 -9.36
C MET A 479 -4.32 -3.81 -8.71
N GLY A 480 -3.09 -4.12 -9.18
CA GLY A 480 -1.81 -3.76 -8.52
C GLY A 480 -0.76 -3.03 -9.37
#